data_AF-A0A956TQX4-F1
#
_entry.id   AF-A0A956TQX4-F1
#
_cell.length_a   1.000
_cell.length_b   1.000
_cell.length_c   1.000
_cell.angle_alpha   90.00
_cell.angle_beta   90.00
_cell.angle_gamma   90.00
#
_symmetry.space_group_name_H-M   'P 1'
#
loop_
_entity.id
_entity.type
_entity.pdbx_description
1 polymer ?
#
loop_
_entity_poly.entity_id
_entity_poly.type
_entity_poly.pdbx_seq_one_letter_code
_entity_poly.pdbx_strand_id
1 'polypeptide(L)'
;MTADKYLYKPEDLSSWEPEKTLGAPGSYPFTRGVYPGMYRSRVWTMRQYAGFGNAVETNKRFRYLLDNGQTGLSTAFDLPTQMGLDSDDPMAAGEVGRTGVAIDTLADMETLFDQIDLSKVSTSMTINATSAILLAMYRAVGKNQGVAADALSGTIQNDILKE
;
A
#
# COMPACT_ATOMS: atom_id res chain seq x y z
N MET A 1 3.89 -30.38 -12.58
CA MET A 1 3.08 -29.59 -13.53
C MET A 1 2.04 -30.54 -14.09
N THR A 2 0.77 -30.35 -13.74
CA THR A 2 -0.32 -31.09 -14.40
C THR A 2 -0.28 -30.72 -15.88
N ALA A 3 -0.20 -31.72 -16.76
CA ALA A 3 -0.31 -31.49 -18.20
C ALA A 3 -1.59 -30.68 -18.47
N ASP A 4 -1.50 -29.60 -19.25
CA ASP A 4 -2.65 -28.77 -19.60
C ASP A 4 -3.72 -29.66 -20.25
N LYS A 5 -4.83 -29.86 -19.53
CA LYS A 5 -6.00 -30.62 -20.01
C LYS A 5 -7.01 -29.64 -20.60
N TYR A 6 -7.61 -30.00 -21.74
CA TYR A 6 -8.66 -29.18 -22.36
C TYR A 6 -10.00 -29.18 -21.59
N LEU A 7 -10.24 -30.18 -20.75
CA LEU A 7 -11.44 -30.30 -19.94
C LEU A 7 -11.09 -30.97 -18.61
N TYR A 8 -11.48 -30.34 -17.50
CA TYR A 8 -11.42 -30.91 -16.17
C TYR A 8 -12.77 -31.53 -15.81
N LYS A 9 -12.74 -32.71 -15.19
CA LYS A 9 -13.90 -33.51 -14.79
C LYS A 9 -13.83 -33.83 -13.28
N PRO A 10 -14.92 -34.30 -12.65
CA PRO A 10 -14.89 -34.66 -11.23
C PRO A 10 -13.77 -35.64 -10.84
N GLU A 11 -13.35 -36.53 -11.74
CA GLU A 11 -12.27 -37.50 -11.48
C GLU A 11 -10.90 -36.83 -11.30
N ASP A 12 -10.71 -35.61 -11.81
CA ASP A 12 -9.49 -34.82 -11.60
C ASP A 12 -9.33 -34.33 -10.16
N LEU A 13 -10.40 -34.42 -9.35
CA LEU A 13 -10.41 -34.15 -7.91
C LEU A 13 -10.41 -35.43 -7.07
N SER A 14 -10.17 -36.60 -7.66
CA SER A 14 -10.28 -37.90 -6.98
C SER A 14 -9.37 -38.07 -5.75
N SER A 15 -8.24 -37.37 -5.70
CA SER A 15 -7.32 -37.34 -4.56
C SER A 15 -7.43 -36.07 -3.72
N TRP A 16 -8.36 -35.17 -4.04
CA TRP A 16 -8.54 -33.90 -3.36
C TRP A 16 -9.52 -34.05 -2.19
N GLU A 17 -9.17 -33.48 -1.04
CA GLU A 17 -9.98 -33.52 0.17
C GLU A 17 -10.56 -32.12 0.48
N PRO A 18 -11.80 -31.81 0.08
CA PRO A 18 -12.38 -30.48 0.21
C PRO A 18 -12.45 -30.01 1.67
N GLU A 19 -12.78 -30.89 2.61
CA GLU A 19 -12.90 -30.54 4.03
C GLU A 19 -11.58 -30.06 4.63
N LYS A 20 -10.43 -30.57 4.15
CA LYS A 20 -9.11 -30.16 4.64
C LYS A 20 -8.53 -28.97 3.88
N THR A 21 -8.82 -28.87 2.59
CA THR A 21 -8.09 -27.97 1.68
C THR A 21 -8.94 -26.82 1.14
N LEU A 22 -10.27 -26.94 1.16
CA LEU A 22 -11.20 -25.87 0.79
C LEU A 22 -11.72 -25.14 2.02
N GLY A 23 -12.31 -25.88 2.97
CA GLY A 23 -12.88 -25.35 4.22
C GLY A 23 -13.98 -24.29 4.01
N ALA A 24 -14.30 -23.57 5.09
CA ALA A 24 -15.25 -22.45 5.11
C ALA A 24 -14.53 -21.09 5.06
N PRO A 25 -15.14 -20.03 4.50
CA PRO A 25 -14.56 -18.69 4.55
C PRO A 25 -14.40 -18.22 6.00
N GLY A 26 -13.28 -17.56 6.30
CA GLY A 26 -12.96 -17.10 7.66
C GLY A 26 -12.48 -18.18 8.62
N SER A 27 -12.16 -19.37 8.12
CA SER A 27 -11.57 -20.46 8.91
C SER A 27 -10.44 -21.12 8.14
N TYR A 28 -9.44 -21.66 8.85
CA TYR A 28 -8.35 -22.41 8.22
C TYR A 28 -8.91 -23.51 7.30
N PRO A 29 -8.38 -23.71 6.09
CA PRO A 29 -7.14 -23.14 5.52
C PRO A 29 -7.31 -21.79 4.79
N PHE A 30 -8.46 -21.12 4.92
CA PHE A 30 -8.78 -19.83 4.31
C PHE A 30 -8.82 -19.81 2.77
N THR A 31 -8.83 -20.97 2.11
CA THR A 31 -8.92 -21.10 0.64
C THR A 31 -10.12 -20.35 0.05
N ARG A 32 -11.23 -20.27 0.81
CA ARG A 32 -12.44 -19.52 0.40
C ARG A 32 -12.47 -18.06 0.87
N GLY A 33 -11.38 -17.56 1.46
CA GLY A 33 -11.25 -16.19 1.96
C GLY A 33 -11.00 -16.12 3.47
N VAL A 34 -10.32 -15.05 3.89
CA VAL A 34 -9.91 -14.82 5.29
C VAL A 34 -11.02 -14.30 6.19
N TYR A 35 -12.16 -13.87 5.64
CA TYR A 35 -13.30 -13.35 6.39
C TYR A 35 -14.58 -14.16 6.07
N PRO A 36 -15.46 -14.44 7.05
CA PRO A 36 -16.68 -15.23 6.78
C PRO A 36 -17.64 -14.57 5.78
N GLY A 37 -17.81 -13.25 5.88
CA GLY A 37 -18.76 -12.49 5.05
C GLY A 37 -18.16 -11.93 3.75
N MET A 38 -16.84 -11.92 3.62
CA MET A 38 -16.09 -11.35 2.47
C MET A 38 -16.73 -10.06 1.95
N TYR A 39 -16.94 -9.99 0.62
CA TYR A 39 -17.46 -8.82 -0.08
C TYR A 39 -18.96 -8.59 0.12
N ARG A 40 -19.68 -9.52 0.77
CA ARG A 40 -21.07 -9.29 1.21
C ARG A 40 -21.13 -8.44 2.48
N SER A 41 -20.04 -8.40 3.25
CA SER A 41 -19.91 -7.56 4.45
C SER A 41 -19.13 -6.28 4.18
N ARG A 42 -17.98 -6.39 3.50
CA ARG A 42 -17.14 -5.24 3.12
C ARG A 42 -16.43 -5.52 1.80
N VAL A 43 -16.62 -4.65 0.82
CA VAL A 43 -15.87 -4.72 -0.45
C VAL A 43 -14.37 -4.55 -0.20
N TRP A 44 -13.54 -4.99 -1.14
CA TRP A 44 -12.11 -4.72 -1.08
C TRP A 44 -11.85 -3.21 -1.11
N THR A 45 -10.74 -2.78 -0.50
CA THR A 45 -10.32 -1.37 -0.58
C THR A 45 -9.94 -1.04 -2.02
N MET A 46 -10.61 -0.08 -2.63
CA MET A 46 -10.14 0.54 -3.86
C MET A 46 -8.97 1.44 -3.50
N ARG A 47 -7.75 1.05 -3.92
CA ARG A 47 -6.50 1.70 -3.55
C ARG A 47 -5.61 1.84 -4.78
N GLN A 48 -5.67 2.98 -5.45
CA GLN A 48 -4.80 3.28 -6.58
C GLN A 48 -3.42 3.69 -6.09
N TYR A 49 -2.41 3.16 -6.76
CA TYR A 49 -1.01 3.54 -6.60
C TYR A 49 -0.77 4.89 -7.30
N ALA A 50 -0.28 5.88 -6.56
CA ALA A 50 -0.05 7.23 -7.07
C ALA A 50 1.13 7.90 -6.37
N GLY A 51 1.88 8.67 -7.14
CA GLY A 51 3.01 9.49 -6.72
C GLY A 51 3.76 9.92 -7.96
N PHE A 52 4.01 11.22 -8.10
CA PHE A 52 4.84 11.80 -9.15
C PHE A 52 5.19 13.25 -8.79
N GLY A 53 6.34 13.72 -9.26
CA GLY A 53 6.80 15.07 -9.02
C GLY A 53 7.03 15.34 -7.53
N ASN A 54 6.56 16.49 -7.06
CA ASN A 54 6.69 16.90 -5.66
C ASN A 54 5.46 16.53 -4.81
N ALA A 55 5.60 16.73 -3.49
CA ALA A 55 4.56 16.47 -2.51
C ALA A 55 3.26 17.23 -2.77
N VAL A 56 3.31 18.48 -3.27
CA VAL A 56 2.12 19.28 -3.57
C VAL A 56 1.30 18.67 -4.72
N GLU A 57 1.97 18.22 -5.78
CA GLU A 57 1.32 17.60 -6.93
C GLU A 57 0.72 16.24 -6.58
N THR A 58 1.46 15.44 -5.81
CA THR A 58 0.96 14.14 -5.35
C THR A 58 -0.20 14.32 -4.36
N ASN A 59 -0.16 15.30 -3.45
CA ASN A 59 -1.29 15.62 -2.58
C ASN A 59 -2.55 15.98 -3.38
N LYS A 60 -2.43 16.86 -4.40
CA LYS A 60 -3.54 17.19 -5.30
C LYS A 60 -4.13 15.94 -5.94
N ARG A 61 -3.28 15.00 -6.36
CA ARG A 61 -3.71 13.71 -6.90
C ARG A 61 -4.42 12.84 -5.85
N PHE A 62 -3.92 12.78 -4.62
CA PHE A 62 -4.58 12.04 -3.53
C PHE A 62 -5.97 12.58 -3.24
N ARG A 63 -6.13 13.90 -3.09
CA ARG A 63 -7.45 14.50 -2.85
C ARG A 63 -8.40 14.24 -4.01
N TYR A 64 -7.93 14.40 -5.27
CA TYR A 64 -8.73 14.04 -6.45
C TYR A 64 -9.21 12.58 -6.40
N LEU A 65 -8.34 11.64 -6.02
CA LEU A 65 -8.68 10.23 -5.94
C LEU A 65 -9.72 9.96 -4.84
N LEU A 66 -9.55 10.55 -3.66
CA LEU A 66 -10.52 10.46 -2.55
C LEU A 66 -11.88 11.03 -2.95
N ASP A 67 -11.91 12.19 -3.61
CA ASP A 67 -13.14 12.83 -4.11
C ASP A 67 -13.86 11.98 -5.17
N ASN A 68 -13.13 11.10 -5.87
CA ASN A 68 -13.65 10.18 -6.87
C ASN A 68 -13.87 8.75 -6.34
N GLY A 69 -14.01 8.58 -5.02
CA GLY A 69 -14.45 7.32 -4.41
C GLY A 69 -13.34 6.35 -4.03
N GLN A 70 -12.08 6.77 -4.07
CA GLN A 70 -10.98 5.98 -3.53
C GLN A 70 -11.10 5.86 -2.00
N THR A 71 -10.99 4.62 -1.49
CA THR A 71 -11.21 4.32 -0.06
C THR A 71 -9.91 4.14 0.75
N GLY A 72 -8.77 4.25 0.10
CA GLY A 72 -7.45 4.23 0.74
C GLY A 72 -6.37 4.68 -0.22
N LEU A 73 -5.29 5.29 0.27
CA LEU A 73 -4.22 5.86 -0.55
C LEU A 73 -3.04 4.89 -0.68
N SER A 74 -2.33 4.90 -1.81
CA SER A 74 -1.04 4.19 -1.91
C SER A 74 -0.01 5.09 -2.57
N THR A 75 1.05 5.38 -1.83
CA THR A 75 2.12 6.30 -2.21
C THR A 75 3.23 5.57 -2.95
N ALA A 76 3.56 6.08 -4.14
CA ALA A 76 4.77 5.74 -4.89
C ALA A 76 5.85 6.78 -4.61
N PHE A 77 7.04 6.35 -4.18
CA PHE A 77 8.19 7.23 -3.96
C PHE A 77 9.13 7.21 -5.16
N ASP A 78 9.85 8.28 -5.39
CA ASP A 78 10.87 8.32 -6.45
C ASP A 78 12.07 7.41 -6.10
N LEU A 79 12.99 7.25 -7.06
CA LEU A 79 14.15 6.38 -6.87
C LEU A 79 15.11 6.90 -5.77
N PRO A 80 15.46 8.21 -5.71
CA PRO A 80 16.28 8.76 -4.62
C PRO A 80 15.74 8.46 -3.22
N THR A 81 14.45 8.71 -2.97
CA THR A 81 13.80 8.43 -1.68
C THR A 81 13.86 6.94 -1.33
N GLN A 82 13.69 6.06 -2.32
CA GLN A 82 13.80 4.61 -2.14
C GLN A 82 15.23 4.15 -1.81
N MET A 83 16.23 4.82 -2.38
CA MET A 83 17.66 4.56 -2.18
C MET A 83 18.24 5.24 -0.93
N GLY A 84 17.49 6.15 -0.29
CA GLY A 84 17.96 6.89 0.88
C GLY A 84 18.90 8.04 0.53
N LEU A 85 18.68 8.66 -0.64
CA LEU A 85 19.38 9.85 -1.09
C LEU A 85 18.43 11.04 -1.01
N ASP A 86 18.94 12.16 -0.49
CA ASP A 86 18.24 13.44 -0.59
C ASP A 86 18.25 13.93 -2.05
N SER A 87 17.28 14.76 -2.42
CA SER A 87 17.11 15.24 -3.80
C SER A 87 18.27 16.07 -4.35
N ASP A 88 19.16 16.59 -3.50
CA ASP A 88 20.37 17.33 -3.90
C ASP A 88 21.63 16.44 -3.98
N ASP A 89 21.51 15.14 -3.67
CA ASP A 89 22.61 14.19 -3.87
C ASP A 89 22.98 14.10 -5.37
N PRO A 90 24.27 14.16 -5.73
CA PRO A 90 24.70 14.04 -7.13
C PRO A 90 24.19 12.78 -7.85
N MET A 91 23.95 11.67 -7.13
CA MET A 91 23.40 10.43 -7.68
C MET A 91 21.89 10.48 -7.91
N ALA A 92 21.17 11.44 -7.30
CA ALA A 92 19.74 11.64 -7.49
C ALA A 92 19.40 12.40 -8.79
N ALA A 93 20.39 13.08 -9.38
CA ALA A 93 20.21 13.94 -10.53
C ALA A 93 19.51 13.23 -11.71
N GLY A 94 18.34 13.75 -12.11
CA GLY A 94 17.53 13.20 -13.21
C GLY A 94 16.48 12.17 -12.79
N GLU A 95 16.48 11.72 -11.52
CA GLU A 95 15.51 10.75 -10.99
C GLU A 95 14.56 11.35 -9.94
N VAL A 96 14.87 12.54 -9.40
CA VAL A 96 14.02 13.28 -8.45
C VAL A 96 12.61 13.49 -9.01
N GLY A 97 11.61 12.98 -8.30
CA GLY A 97 10.19 13.10 -8.65
C GLY A 97 9.76 12.40 -9.95
N ARG A 98 10.64 11.62 -10.59
CA ARG A 98 10.40 11.08 -11.94
C ARG A 98 9.45 9.89 -11.95
N THR A 99 9.64 8.96 -11.01
CA THR A 99 8.91 7.68 -10.92
C THR A 99 7.96 7.61 -9.72
N GLY A 100 7.97 8.63 -8.87
CA GLY A 100 7.19 8.74 -7.66
C GLY A 100 7.31 10.13 -7.06
N VAL A 101 6.79 10.32 -5.85
CA VAL A 101 6.97 11.57 -5.10
C VAL A 101 8.36 11.61 -4.46
N ALA A 102 9.03 12.75 -4.55
CA ALA A 102 10.27 13.04 -3.80
C ALA A 102 9.94 13.40 -2.34
N ILE A 103 10.58 12.74 -1.38
CA ILE A 103 10.45 13.01 0.06
C ILE A 103 11.83 12.98 0.71
N ASP A 104 12.35 14.16 1.04
CA ASP A 104 13.64 14.31 1.72
C ASP A 104 13.42 14.53 3.23
N THR A 105 12.38 15.29 3.58
CA THR A 105 12.16 15.79 4.94
C THR A 105 10.75 15.52 5.46
N LEU A 106 10.55 15.76 6.77
CA LEU A 106 9.22 15.76 7.36
C LEU A 106 8.29 16.80 6.70
N ALA A 107 8.81 17.95 6.26
CA ALA A 107 7.99 19.00 5.65
C ALA A 107 7.36 18.53 4.32
N ASP A 108 8.06 17.68 3.57
CA ASP A 108 7.53 17.07 2.34
C ASP A 108 6.42 16.08 2.67
N MET A 109 6.60 15.27 3.72
CA MET A 109 5.57 14.33 4.19
C MET A 109 4.33 15.06 4.75
N GLU A 110 4.52 16.18 5.45
CA GLU A 110 3.42 17.05 5.91
C GLU A 110 2.64 17.61 4.72
N THR A 111 3.36 18.11 3.70
CA THR A 111 2.76 18.61 2.45
C THR A 111 2.00 17.49 1.71
N LEU A 112 2.57 16.28 1.66
CA LEU A 112 1.98 15.13 0.99
C LEU A 112 0.59 14.79 1.56
N PHE A 113 0.42 14.91 2.88
CA PHE A 113 -0.82 14.59 3.59
C PHE A 113 -1.59 15.83 4.07
N ASP A 114 -1.26 17.02 3.58
CA ASP A 114 -2.02 18.23 3.89
C ASP A 114 -3.51 18.05 3.52
N GLN A 115 -4.40 18.47 4.42
CA GLN A 115 -5.85 18.35 4.30
C GLN A 115 -6.36 16.89 4.12
N ILE A 116 -5.57 15.88 4.47
CA ILE A 116 -5.98 14.48 4.49
C ILE A 116 -6.00 14.00 5.94
N ASP A 117 -7.18 13.66 6.44
CA ASP A 117 -7.39 13.16 7.81
C ASP A 117 -6.89 11.72 7.93
N LEU A 118 -5.69 11.55 8.51
CA LEU A 118 -5.05 10.25 8.69
C LEU A 118 -5.77 9.32 9.68
N SER A 119 -6.74 9.82 10.46
CA SER A 119 -7.59 8.97 11.31
C SER A 119 -8.70 8.25 10.54
N LYS A 120 -9.01 8.71 9.32
CA LYS A 120 -10.11 8.18 8.49
C LYS A 120 -9.65 7.45 7.25
N VAL A 121 -8.46 7.76 6.74
CA VAL A 121 -7.95 7.19 5.49
C VAL A 121 -6.86 6.17 5.78
N SER A 122 -7.05 4.94 5.31
CA SER A 122 -5.97 3.95 5.33
C SER A 122 -4.93 4.28 4.27
N THR A 123 -3.65 4.35 4.64
CA THR A 123 -2.55 4.69 3.71
C THR A 123 -1.62 3.50 3.49
N SER A 124 -1.04 3.39 2.31
CA SER A 124 -0.02 2.39 1.98
C SER A 124 1.20 3.10 1.44
N MET A 125 2.39 2.71 1.87
CA MET A 125 3.66 3.26 1.41
C MET A 125 4.47 2.11 0.80
N THR A 126 4.68 2.15 -0.52
CA THR A 126 5.50 1.17 -1.25
C THR A 126 6.97 1.58 -1.10
N ILE A 127 7.55 1.22 0.04
CA ILE A 127 8.89 1.60 0.45
C ILE A 127 9.54 0.47 1.24
N ASN A 128 10.82 0.20 0.99
CA ASN A 128 11.54 -0.97 1.52
C ASN A 128 12.77 -0.56 2.33
N ALA A 129 13.92 -0.35 1.68
CA ALA A 129 15.18 -0.06 2.36
C ALA A 129 15.11 1.12 3.34
N THR A 130 14.40 2.19 2.98
CA THR A 130 14.22 3.40 3.80
C THR A 130 12.91 3.39 4.62
N SER A 131 12.17 2.27 4.64
CA SER A 131 10.81 2.23 5.20
C SER A 131 10.69 2.68 6.66
N ALA A 132 11.70 2.44 7.50
CA ALA A 132 11.71 2.89 8.88
C ALA A 132 11.70 4.42 9.01
N ILE A 133 12.41 5.11 8.11
CA ILE A 133 12.49 6.59 8.08
C ILE A 133 11.13 7.16 7.65
N LEU A 134 10.57 6.66 6.55
CA LEU A 134 9.28 7.14 6.04
C LEU A 134 8.12 6.80 7.00
N LEU A 135 8.17 5.66 7.70
CA LEU A 135 7.22 5.35 8.77
C LEU A 135 7.33 6.33 9.94
N ALA A 136 8.55 6.71 10.34
CA ALA A 136 8.75 7.70 11.41
C ALA A 136 8.18 9.07 11.01
N MET A 137 8.43 9.52 9.78
CA MET A 137 7.85 10.74 9.22
C MET A 137 6.32 10.66 9.18
N TYR A 138 5.74 9.57 8.67
CA TYR A 138 4.29 9.37 8.63
C TYR A 138 3.65 9.43 10.02
N ARG A 139 4.27 8.81 11.04
CA ARG A 139 3.80 8.90 12.43
C ARG A 139 3.92 10.32 13.00
N ALA A 140 4.97 11.06 12.65
CA ALA A 140 5.11 12.45 13.04
C ALA A 140 4.00 13.32 12.43
N VAL A 141 3.64 13.12 11.16
CA VAL A 141 2.49 13.79 10.54
C VAL A 141 1.19 13.45 11.27
N GLY A 142 0.93 12.16 11.54
CA GLY A 142 -0.25 11.74 12.31
C GLY A 142 -0.31 12.40 13.68
N LYS A 143 0.82 12.47 14.40
CA LYS A 143 0.92 13.17 15.68
C LYS A 143 0.62 14.67 15.55
N ASN A 144 1.13 15.34 14.51
CA ASN A 144 0.89 16.77 14.26
C ASN A 144 -0.59 17.04 13.93
N GLN A 145 -1.29 16.07 13.34
CA GLN A 145 -2.74 16.11 13.13
C GLN A 145 -3.56 15.69 14.37
N GLY A 146 -2.92 15.32 15.49
CA GLY A 146 -3.60 14.86 16.70
C GLY A 146 -4.09 13.41 16.66
N VAL A 147 -3.61 12.60 15.72
CA VAL A 147 -3.98 11.19 15.55
C VAL A 147 -3.04 10.31 16.38
N ALA A 148 -3.62 9.49 17.26
CA ALA A 148 -2.86 8.52 18.04
C ALA A 148 -2.26 7.42 17.14
N ALA A 149 -1.11 6.88 17.53
CA ALA A 149 -0.37 5.95 16.67
C ALA A 149 -1.12 4.63 16.40
N ASP A 150 -1.96 4.19 17.33
CA ASP A 150 -2.83 3.01 17.21
C ASP A 150 -4.09 3.26 16.36
N ALA A 151 -4.44 4.53 16.12
CA ALA A 151 -5.51 4.92 15.22
C ALA A 151 -5.06 5.04 13.74
N LEU A 152 -3.75 5.04 13.48
CA LEU A 152 -3.21 5.08 12.12
C LEU A 152 -3.38 3.71 11.44
N SER A 153 -4.29 3.62 10.48
CA SER A 153 -4.45 2.43 9.65
C SER A 153 -3.58 2.52 8.41
N GLY A 154 -2.76 1.50 8.14
CA GLY A 154 -1.98 1.49 6.92
C GLY A 154 -1.04 0.31 6.74
N THR A 155 -0.16 0.45 5.76
CA THR A 155 0.84 -0.55 5.42
C THR A 155 2.12 0.14 4.96
N ILE A 156 3.27 -0.36 5.41
CA ILE A 156 4.55 -0.13 4.74
C ILE A 156 4.97 -1.44 4.10
N GLN A 157 5.55 -1.40 2.90
CA GLN A 157 5.91 -2.63 2.21
C GLN A 157 6.97 -3.43 2.99
N ASN A 158 8.10 -2.79 3.33
CA ASN A 158 9.12 -3.30 4.26
C ASN A 158 9.48 -4.79 4.07
N ASP A 159 9.61 -5.22 2.81
CA ASP A 159 10.09 -6.57 2.48
C ASP A 159 11.42 -6.42 1.76
N ILE A 160 12.51 -6.55 2.50
CA ILE A 160 13.86 -6.38 1.96
C ILE A 160 14.37 -7.64 1.25
N LEU A 161 13.75 -8.81 1.47
CA LEU A 161 14.22 -10.06 0.87
C LEU A 161 13.83 -10.18 -0.60
N LYS A 162 12.82 -9.42 -1.04
CA LYS A 162 12.37 -9.36 -2.44
C LYS A 162 12.92 -8.19 -3.25
N GLU A 163 13.74 -7.33 -2.64
CA GLU A 163 14.53 -6.30 -3.35
C GLU A 163 15.74 -6.95 -4.03
#